data_AF-A0A9Q0XA77-F1
#
_entry.id   AF-A0A9Q0XA77-F1
#
_cell.length_a   1.000
_cell.length_b   1.000
_cell.length_c   1.000
_cell.angle_alpha   90.00
_cell.angle_beta   90.00
_cell.angle_gamma   90.00
#
_symmetry.space_group_name_H-M   'P 1'
#
loop_
_entity.id
_entity.type
_entity.pdbx_description
1 polymer ?
#
loop_
_entity_poly.entity_id
_entity_poly.type
_entity_poly.pdbx_seq_one_letter_code
_entity_poly.pdbx_strand_id
1 'polypeptide(L)'
;MGARLRRAKMASAEEPGPAASASASASAPSCPLAASPGSLGRQQILDFIVDSFLRTLETGGYHMFAKCYKRLYKTQPCLTKCIYDQFTSHLQNSIREEIQELKQEGNLEALLESLDKLADDAKDRVTPAWRPSGIPESDVRNVVVPYLLKQREFLRRALKDKVEGNARLAEEVATGRKKIADLQEEIQKSKEAWQAVAADGRQTVRALDELP
;
A
#
# COMPACT_ATOMS: atom_id res chain seq x y z
N MET A 1 -8.98 28.06 44.10
CA MET A 1 -9.59 29.08 43.21
C MET A 1 -9.86 28.38 41.88
N GLY A 2 -11.05 27.93 41.50
CA GLY A 2 -12.38 28.40 41.84
C GLY A 2 -12.93 29.28 40.72
N ALA A 3 -13.28 28.70 39.57
CA ALA A 3 -14.23 29.29 38.62
C ALA A 3 -14.79 28.22 37.67
N ARG A 4 -15.95 27.67 38.06
CA ARG A 4 -16.96 27.13 37.13
C ARG A 4 -17.67 28.32 36.50
N LEU A 5 -18.08 28.23 35.23
CA LEU A 5 -19.28 28.85 34.64
C LEU A 5 -19.32 28.46 33.15
N ARG A 6 -20.43 28.27 32.44
CA ARG A 6 -21.80 27.80 32.68
C ARG A 6 -22.36 27.52 31.27
N ARG A 7 -23.22 26.51 31.18
CA ARG A 7 -24.02 26.08 30.04
C ARG A 7 -24.95 27.20 29.54
N ALA A 8 -25.19 27.29 28.23
CA ALA A 8 -26.44 27.86 27.70
C ALA A 8 -26.87 27.07 26.45
N LYS A 9 -28.09 26.54 26.55
CA LYS A 9 -28.89 25.90 25.51
C LYS A 9 -30.11 26.80 25.32
N MET A 10 -30.47 27.14 24.09
CA MET A 10 -31.81 27.59 23.75
C MET A 10 -32.17 27.11 22.34
N ALA A 11 -33.42 26.67 22.23
CA ALA A 11 -34.13 26.25 21.05
C ALA A 11 -35.19 27.31 20.70
N SER A 12 -35.51 27.44 19.41
CA SER A 12 -36.78 27.88 18.81
C SER A 12 -36.62 27.64 17.31
N ALA A 13 -37.38 26.79 16.61
CA ALA A 13 -38.83 26.83 16.34
C ALA A 13 -39.24 28.03 15.48
N GLU A 14 -39.36 27.83 14.16
CA GLU A 14 -40.38 28.48 13.32
C GLU A 14 -40.50 27.77 11.96
N GLU A 15 -41.68 27.20 11.72
CA GLU A 15 -42.24 26.83 10.42
C GLU A 15 -42.86 28.08 9.76
N PRO A 16 -42.97 28.13 8.42
CA PRO A 16 -44.31 28.16 7.84
C PRO A 16 -44.46 27.43 6.48
N GLY A 17 -45.56 26.70 6.29
CA GLY A 17 -46.15 26.41 4.96
C GLY A 17 -47.11 27.53 4.52
N PRO A 18 -47.98 27.35 3.49
CA PRO A 18 -48.06 26.30 2.47
C PRO A 18 -48.08 26.85 1.02
N ALA A 19 -47.88 26.00 0.01
CA ALA A 19 -48.17 26.34 -1.39
C ALA A 19 -48.80 25.16 -2.13
N ALA A 20 -49.66 25.53 -3.09
CA ALA A 20 -50.78 24.78 -3.62
C ALA A 20 -50.45 23.68 -4.65
N SER A 21 -51.47 22.85 -4.82
CA SER A 21 -51.69 21.74 -5.73
C SER A 21 -51.48 22.00 -7.23
N ALA A 22 -50.94 20.98 -7.91
CA ALA A 22 -51.25 20.47 -9.28
C ALA A 22 -49.99 19.72 -9.76
N SER A 23 -49.98 18.59 -10.45
CA SER A 23 -51.01 17.76 -11.07
C SER A 23 -50.35 16.39 -11.35
N ALA A 24 -51.11 15.32 -11.19
CA ALA A 24 -50.70 13.97 -11.55
C ALA A 24 -50.58 13.84 -13.07
N SER A 25 -49.45 13.33 -13.56
CA SER A 25 -49.34 12.80 -14.93
C SER A 25 -48.54 11.49 -14.95
N ALA A 26 -49.28 10.44 -15.28
CA ALA A 26 -48.92 9.18 -15.93
C ALA A 26 -47.48 8.64 -15.80
N SER A 27 -47.32 7.64 -14.92
CA SER A 27 -46.23 6.67 -14.99
C SER A 27 -46.43 5.73 -16.18
N ALA A 28 -45.74 6.00 -17.29
CA ALA A 28 -45.46 4.99 -18.31
C ALA A 28 -44.27 4.11 -17.85
N PRO A 29 -44.22 2.83 -18.23
CA PRO A 29 -43.19 1.92 -17.75
C PRO A 29 -41.84 2.38 -18.29
N SER A 30 -40.93 2.70 -17.37
CA SER A 30 -39.54 2.98 -17.73
C SER A 30 -38.95 1.71 -18.34
N CYS A 31 -38.79 1.71 -19.66
CA CYS A 31 -37.82 0.85 -20.33
C CYS A 31 -36.46 1.12 -19.68
N PRO A 32 -35.67 0.09 -19.30
CA PRO A 32 -34.30 0.31 -18.92
C PRO A 32 -33.53 0.71 -20.19
N LEU A 33 -33.53 2.02 -20.47
CA LEU A 33 -32.61 2.60 -21.42
C LEU A 33 -31.20 2.36 -20.88
N ALA A 34 -30.49 1.51 -21.61
CA ALA A 34 -29.08 1.65 -21.94
C ALA A 34 -28.23 2.21 -20.80
N ALA A 35 -27.72 1.30 -19.96
CA ALA A 35 -26.49 1.55 -19.26
C ALA A 35 -25.45 2.06 -20.28
N SER A 36 -24.85 3.20 -19.99
CA SER A 36 -23.64 3.69 -20.66
C SER A 36 -22.69 2.51 -20.90
N PRO A 37 -22.02 2.40 -22.05
CA PRO A 37 -21.03 1.36 -22.30
C PRO A 37 -19.73 1.66 -21.52
N GLY A 38 -19.85 1.84 -20.20
CA GLY A 38 -18.78 1.52 -19.27
C GLY A 38 -18.67 0.01 -19.26
N SER A 39 -17.48 -0.51 -19.60
CA SER A 39 -17.21 -1.93 -19.80
C SER A 39 -17.95 -2.81 -18.79
N LEU A 40 -18.80 -3.71 -19.28
CA LEU A 40 -19.39 -4.79 -18.48
C LEU A 40 -18.29 -5.39 -17.59
N GLY A 41 -18.51 -5.40 -16.28
CA GLY A 41 -17.55 -5.94 -15.33
C GLY A 41 -17.30 -7.42 -15.63
N ARG A 42 -16.08 -7.91 -15.39
CA ARG A 42 -15.71 -9.29 -15.77
C ARG A 42 -16.60 -10.34 -15.10
N GLN A 43 -17.12 -10.07 -13.90
CA GLN A 43 -18.12 -10.89 -13.23
C GLN A 43 -19.41 -11.01 -14.05
N GLN A 44 -19.92 -9.91 -14.59
CA GLN A 44 -21.13 -9.91 -15.40
C GLN A 44 -20.93 -10.66 -16.72
N ILE A 45 -19.72 -10.61 -17.28
CA ILE A 45 -19.34 -11.40 -18.46
C ILE A 45 -19.37 -12.90 -18.13
N LEU A 46 -18.83 -13.29 -16.97
CA LEU A 46 -18.88 -14.68 -16.51
C LEU A 46 -20.32 -15.16 -16.34
N ASP A 47 -21.15 -14.38 -15.65
CA ASP A 47 -22.57 -14.72 -15.43
C ASP A 47 -23.33 -14.83 -16.78
N PHE A 48 -23.06 -13.92 -17.72
CA PHE A 48 -23.62 -13.97 -19.06
C PHE A 48 -23.22 -15.22 -19.85
N ILE A 49 -21.95 -15.65 -19.76
CA ILE A 49 -21.48 -16.87 -20.44
C ILE A 49 -22.18 -18.10 -19.86
N VAL A 50 -22.33 -18.18 -18.55
CA VAL A 50 -23.01 -19.29 -17.86
C VAL A 50 -24.47 -19.35 -18.27
N ASP A 51 -25.17 -18.21 -18.26
CA ASP A 51 -26.58 -18.14 -18.70
C ASP A 51 -26.74 -18.48 -20.19
N SER A 52 -25.81 -18.05 -21.03
CA SER A 52 -25.79 -18.38 -22.46
C SER A 52 -25.63 -19.90 -22.68
N PHE A 53 -24.74 -20.54 -21.92
CA PHE A 53 -24.54 -21.99 -21.95
C PHE A 53 -25.81 -22.73 -21.52
N LEU A 54 -26.42 -22.35 -20.40
CA LEU A 54 -27.64 -23.00 -19.89
C LEU A 54 -28.83 -22.88 -20.85
N ARG A 55 -28.95 -21.75 -21.55
CA ARG A 55 -29.96 -21.55 -22.61
C ARG A 55 -29.70 -22.42 -23.84
N THR A 56 -28.44 -22.67 -24.16
CA THR A 56 -28.04 -23.55 -25.26
C THR A 56 -28.45 -25.01 -24.98
N LEU A 57 -28.41 -25.44 -23.71
CA LEU A 57 -28.86 -26.79 -23.31
C LEU A 57 -30.36 -27.02 -23.56
N GLU A 58 -31.20 -26.00 -23.43
CA GLU A 58 -32.64 -26.09 -23.71
C GLU A 58 -32.94 -26.17 -25.20
N THR A 59 -32.08 -25.54 -26.02
CA THR A 59 -32.34 -25.33 -27.43
C THR A 59 -32.12 -26.63 -28.21
N GLY A 60 -33.22 -27.25 -28.65
CA GLY A 60 -33.19 -28.46 -29.49
C GLY A 60 -33.00 -29.78 -28.74
N GLY A 61 -32.81 -29.74 -27.41
CA GLY A 61 -32.62 -30.94 -26.57
C GLY A 61 -33.83 -31.87 -26.57
N TYR A 62 -35.06 -31.33 -26.49
CA TYR A 62 -36.28 -32.13 -26.40
C TYR A 62 -36.52 -32.99 -27.65
N HIS A 63 -36.27 -32.43 -28.84
CA HIS A 63 -36.43 -33.17 -30.09
C HIS A 63 -35.48 -34.37 -30.15
N MET A 64 -34.24 -34.19 -29.73
CA MET A 64 -33.25 -35.26 -29.66
C MET A 64 -33.63 -36.31 -28.61
N PHE A 65 -34.11 -35.87 -27.45
CA PHE A 65 -34.60 -36.75 -26.39
C PHE A 65 -35.78 -37.62 -26.86
N ALA A 66 -36.79 -37.01 -27.48
CA ALA A 66 -37.94 -37.73 -28.03
C ALA A 66 -37.56 -38.69 -29.17
N LYS A 67 -36.55 -38.33 -29.99
CA LYS A 67 -36.01 -39.19 -31.04
C LYS A 67 -35.29 -40.42 -30.48
N CYS A 68 -34.63 -40.32 -29.33
CA CYS A 68 -33.98 -41.45 -28.66
C CYS A 68 -35.00 -42.35 -27.94
N TYR A 69 -36.03 -41.76 -27.33
CA TYR A 69 -37.06 -42.48 -26.58
C TYR A 69 -38.38 -42.65 -27.35
N LYS A 70 -38.31 -43.02 -28.65
CA LYS A 70 -39.50 -43.08 -29.54
C LYS A 70 -40.65 -43.94 -29.01
N ARG A 71 -40.33 -45.08 -28.38
CA ARG A 71 -41.35 -46.02 -27.88
C ARG A 71 -42.12 -45.42 -26.71
N LEU A 72 -41.42 -44.74 -25.79
CA LEU A 72 -42.02 -44.03 -24.67
C LEU A 72 -42.86 -42.84 -25.15
N TYR A 73 -42.31 -42.05 -26.08
CA TYR A 73 -42.97 -40.89 -26.65
C TYR A 73 -44.29 -41.24 -27.36
N LYS A 74 -44.33 -42.36 -28.11
CA LYS A 74 -45.55 -42.83 -28.78
C LYS A 74 -46.63 -43.30 -27.81
N THR A 75 -46.24 -43.90 -26.69
CA THR A 75 -47.19 -44.43 -25.70
C THR A 75 -47.68 -43.34 -24.74
N GLN A 76 -46.78 -42.48 -24.26
CA GLN A 76 -47.08 -41.44 -23.27
C GLN A 76 -46.26 -40.17 -23.56
N PRO A 77 -46.74 -39.29 -24.47
CA PRO A 77 -46.03 -38.06 -24.82
C PRO A 77 -45.98 -37.06 -23.65
N CYS A 78 -47.05 -36.97 -22.85
CA CYS A 78 -47.09 -36.08 -21.69
C CYS A 78 -46.05 -36.47 -20.62
N LEU A 79 -45.91 -37.77 -20.32
CA LEU A 79 -44.91 -38.26 -19.37
C LEU A 79 -43.50 -38.02 -19.89
N THR A 80 -43.25 -38.28 -21.18
CA THR A 80 -41.94 -38.07 -21.82
C THR A 80 -41.50 -36.61 -21.71
N LYS A 81 -42.43 -35.66 -21.92
CA LYS A 81 -42.17 -34.23 -21.75
C LYS A 81 -41.89 -33.87 -20.30
N CYS A 82 -42.70 -34.36 -19.37
CA CYS A 82 -42.51 -34.12 -17.93
C CYS A 82 -41.12 -34.58 -17.44
N ILE A 83 -40.68 -35.77 -17.86
CA ILE A 83 -39.35 -36.30 -17.51
C ILE A 83 -38.23 -35.41 -18.09
N TYR A 84 -38.38 -34.95 -19.33
CA TYR A 84 -37.38 -34.07 -19.96
C TYR A 84 -37.30 -32.71 -19.27
N ASP A 85 -38.45 -32.10 -18.98
CA ASP A 85 -38.54 -30.81 -18.31
C ASP A 85 -37.90 -30.92 -16.91
N GLN A 86 -38.22 -31.99 -16.18
CA GLN A 86 -37.61 -32.29 -14.87
C GLN A 86 -36.10 -32.49 -14.97
N PHE A 87 -35.63 -33.31 -15.91
CA PHE A 87 -34.19 -33.55 -16.12
C PHE A 87 -33.45 -32.25 -16.42
N THR A 88 -33.98 -31.45 -17.34
CA THR A 88 -33.35 -30.19 -17.76
C THR A 88 -33.33 -29.19 -16.61
N SER A 89 -34.43 -29.04 -15.86
CA SER A 89 -34.47 -28.13 -14.71
C SER A 89 -33.51 -28.56 -13.60
N HIS A 90 -33.43 -29.85 -13.29
CA HIS A 90 -32.50 -30.34 -12.27
C HIS A 90 -31.04 -30.16 -12.70
N LEU A 91 -30.72 -30.45 -13.96
CA LEU A 91 -29.38 -30.27 -14.48
C LEU A 91 -28.96 -28.79 -14.46
N GLN A 92 -29.84 -27.90 -14.91
CA GLN A 92 -29.58 -26.46 -14.89
C GLN A 92 -29.40 -25.93 -13.48
N ASN A 93 -30.28 -26.31 -12.55
CA ASN A 93 -30.19 -25.89 -11.15
C ASN A 93 -28.90 -26.41 -10.52
N SER A 94 -28.56 -27.69 -10.72
CA SER A 94 -27.32 -28.28 -10.22
C SER A 94 -26.09 -27.54 -10.77
N ILE A 95 -26.06 -27.20 -12.06
CA ILE A 95 -24.94 -26.44 -12.64
C ILE A 95 -24.89 -25.01 -12.07
N ARG A 96 -26.04 -24.35 -11.88
CA ARG A 96 -26.10 -23.00 -11.29
C ARG A 96 -25.61 -23.00 -9.85
N GLU A 97 -26.05 -23.96 -9.06
CA GLU A 97 -25.64 -24.15 -7.66
C GLU A 97 -24.14 -24.42 -7.58
N GLU A 98 -23.62 -25.38 -8.36
CA GLU A 98 -22.19 -25.70 -8.40
C GLU A 98 -21.34 -24.48 -8.80
N ILE A 99 -21.73 -23.74 -9.83
CA ILE A 99 -21.00 -22.54 -10.26
C ILE A 99 -21.08 -21.46 -9.19
N GLN A 100 -22.23 -21.30 -8.52
CA GLN A 100 -22.39 -20.34 -7.44
C GLN A 100 -21.52 -20.71 -6.23
N GLU A 101 -21.43 -21.99 -5.88
CA GLU A 101 -20.53 -22.51 -4.85
C GLU A 101 -19.07 -22.24 -5.23
N LEU A 102 -18.64 -22.60 -6.44
CA LEU A 102 -17.29 -22.29 -6.93
C LEU A 102 -16.98 -20.78 -6.91
N LYS A 103 -17.96 -19.94 -7.27
CA LYS A 103 -17.84 -18.47 -7.18
C LYS A 103 -17.59 -17.99 -5.75
N GLN A 104 -18.31 -18.57 -4.78
CA GLN A 104 -18.19 -18.23 -3.38
C GLN A 104 -16.89 -18.75 -2.77
N GLU A 105 -16.53 -20.02 -3.02
CA GLU A 105 -15.29 -20.65 -2.56
C GLU A 105 -14.05 -19.89 -3.08
N GLY A 106 -14.06 -19.55 -4.37
CA GLY A 106 -12.97 -18.81 -5.00
C GLY A 106 -12.97 -17.31 -4.72
N ASN A 107 -13.97 -16.79 -3.98
CA ASN A 107 -14.22 -15.36 -3.80
C ASN A 107 -14.07 -14.57 -5.12
N LEU A 108 -14.63 -15.14 -6.20
CA LEU A 108 -14.39 -14.69 -7.57
C LEU A 108 -14.96 -13.29 -7.83
N GLU A 109 -16.03 -12.92 -7.14
CA GLU A 109 -16.66 -11.61 -7.30
C GLU A 109 -15.70 -10.49 -6.87
N ALA A 110 -15.14 -10.59 -5.66
CA ALA A 110 -14.17 -9.62 -5.17
C ALA A 110 -12.87 -9.62 -6.00
N LEU A 111 -12.43 -10.80 -6.44
CA LEU A 111 -11.22 -10.93 -7.26
C LEU A 111 -11.41 -10.26 -8.63
N LEU A 112 -12.51 -10.53 -9.33
CA LEU A 112 -12.80 -9.94 -10.63
C LEU A 112 -13.02 -8.42 -10.52
N GLU A 113 -13.68 -7.95 -9.47
CA GLU A 113 -13.80 -6.51 -9.19
C GLU A 113 -12.43 -5.87 -8.95
N SER A 114 -11.54 -6.53 -8.20
CA SER A 114 -10.17 -6.04 -7.98
C SER A 114 -9.35 -6.00 -9.27
N LEU A 115 -9.54 -6.98 -10.17
CA LEU A 115 -8.89 -7.01 -11.48
C LEU A 115 -9.43 -5.92 -12.40
N ASP A 116 -10.72 -5.59 -12.32
CA ASP A 116 -11.32 -4.47 -13.05
C ASP A 116 -10.70 -3.15 -12.58
N LYS A 117 -10.58 -2.93 -11.27
CA LYS A 117 -9.87 -1.76 -10.70
C LYS A 117 -8.41 -1.68 -11.14
N LEU A 118 -7.67 -2.79 -11.07
CA LEU A 118 -6.26 -2.83 -11.51
C LEU A 118 -6.09 -2.57 -13.01
N ALA A 119 -7.03 -3.05 -13.83
CA ALA A 119 -7.02 -2.79 -15.26
C ALA A 119 -7.30 -1.31 -15.52
N ASP A 120 -8.25 -0.71 -14.80
CA ASP A 120 -8.58 0.72 -14.87
C ASP A 120 -7.39 1.61 -14.48
N ASP A 121 -6.73 1.31 -13.37
CA ASP A 121 -5.53 2.03 -12.89
C ASP A 121 -4.33 1.92 -13.85
N ALA A 122 -4.32 0.90 -14.70
CA ALA A 122 -3.25 0.64 -15.66
C ALA A 122 -3.54 1.14 -17.08
N LYS A 123 -4.75 1.66 -17.36
CA LYS A 123 -5.16 2.09 -18.73
C LYS A 123 -4.20 3.10 -19.36
N ASP A 124 -3.64 4.01 -18.56
CA ASP A 124 -2.78 5.08 -19.03
C ASP A 124 -1.31 4.64 -19.27
N ARG A 125 -0.95 3.40 -18.90
CA ARG A 125 0.42 2.90 -19.04
C ARG A 125 0.65 2.34 -20.44
N VAL A 126 1.41 3.08 -21.25
CA VAL A 126 1.74 2.69 -22.64
C VAL A 126 2.82 1.59 -22.71
N THR A 127 3.69 1.50 -21.70
CA THR A 127 4.79 0.53 -21.69
C THR A 127 4.29 -0.87 -21.30
N PRO A 128 4.84 -1.94 -21.91
CA PRO A 128 4.51 -3.30 -21.51
C PRO A 128 4.83 -3.50 -20.02
N ALA A 129 3.86 -4.03 -19.29
CA ALA A 129 4.04 -4.33 -17.88
C ALA A 129 5.12 -5.40 -17.68
N TRP A 130 5.91 -5.26 -16.62
CA TRP A 130 6.92 -6.25 -16.25
C TRP A 130 6.30 -7.64 -16.08
N ARG A 131 7.07 -8.66 -16.44
CA ARG A 131 6.73 -10.08 -16.30
C ARG A 131 7.91 -10.79 -15.63
N PRO A 132 7.66 -11.78 -14.76
CA PRO A 132 8.72 -12.59 -14.18
C PRO A 132 9.63 -13.16 -15.28
N SER A 133 10.93 -12.97 -15.12
CA SER A 133 11.91 -13.41 -16.13
C SER A 133 12.13 -14.93 -16.11
N GLY A 134 11.66 -15.60 -15.06
CA GLY A 134 11.96 -16.99 -14.75
C GLY A 134 13.28 -17.16 -13.99
N ILE A 135 14.00 -16.06 -13.72
CA ILE A 135 15.23 -16.04 -12.94
C ILE A 135 14.94 -15.36 -11.60
N PRO A 136 14.82 -16.11 -10.49
CA PRO A 136 14.38 -15.56 -9.21
C PRO A 136 15.33 -14.50 -8.67
N GLU A 137 16.64 -14.61 -8.91
CA GLU A 137 17.64 -13.64 -8.44
C GLU A 137 17.44 -12.26 -9.08
N SER A 138 17.05 -12.23 -10.35
CA SER A 138 16.75 -11.00 -11.09
C SER A 138 15.43 -10.39 -10.62
N ASP A 139 14.42 -11.23 -10.45
CA ASP A 139 13.07 -10.79 -10.09
C ASP A 139 13.04 -10.23 -8.65
N VAL A 140 13.74 -10.89 -7.71
CA VAL A 140 13.89 -10.43 -6.32
C VAL A 140 14.71 -9.15 -6.23
N ARG A 141 15.75 -8.99 -7.08
CA ARG A 141 16.57 -7.77 -7.08
C ARG A 141 15.72 -6.53 -7.28
N ASN A 142 14.75 -6.55 -8.20
CA ASN A 142 13.88 -5.40 -8.47
C ASN A 142 13.06 -4.99 -7.24
N VAL A 143 12.65 -5.95 -6.40
CA VAL A 143 11.90 -5.70 -5.16
C VAL A 143 12.82 -5.19 -4.04
N VAL A 144 14.04 -5.72 -3.94
CA VAL A 144 14.96 -5.44 -2.81
C VAL A 144 15.75 -4.14 -3.00
N VAL A 145 16.07 -3.76 -4.24
CA VAL A 145 16.89 -2.58 -4.56
C VAL A 145 16.38 -1.28 -3.90
N PRO A 146 15.08 -0.93 -3.92
CA PRO A 146 14.60 0.29 -3.26
C PRO A 146 14.92 0.36 -1.76
N TYR A 147 14.83 -0.76 -1.04
CA TYR A 147 15.17 -0.83 0.38
C TYR A 147 16.67 -0.64 0.63
N LEU A 148 17.51 -1.29 -0.19
CA LEU A 148 18.96 -1.14 -0.10
C LEU A 148 19.43 0.28 -0.44
N LEU A 149 18.78 0.94 -1.40
CA LEU A 149 19.05 2.34 -1.72
C LEU A 149 18.72 3.26 -0.53
N LYS A 150 17.55 3.06 0.11
CA LYS A 150 17.16 3.81 1.31
C LYS A 150 18.16 3.61 2.47
N GLN A 151 18.61 2.38 2.69
CA GLN A 151 19.62 2.07 3.70
C GLN A 151 20.97 2.71 3.39
N ARG A 152 21.41 2.66 2.12
CA ARG A 152 22.64 3.30 1.65
C ARG A 152 22.62 4.80 1.90
N GLU A 153 21.51 5.47 1.61
CA GLU A 153 21.35 6.91 1.85
C GLU A 153 21.39 7.25 3.33
N PHE A 154 20.75 6.44 4.18
CA PHE A 154 20.82 6.60 5.63
C PHE A 154 22.25 6.48 6.15
N LEU A 155 22.98 5.44 5.75
CA LEU A 155 24.37 5.21 6.18
C LEU A 155 25.30 6.32 5.69
N ARG A 156 25.10 6.81 4.47
CA ARG A 156 25.87 7.95 3.94
C ARG A 156 25.68 9.22 4.77
N ARG A 157 24.45 9.51 5.19
CA ARG A 157 24.17 10.64 6.08
C ARG A 157 24.85 10.48 7.43
N ALA A 158 24.67 9.32 8.07
CA ALA A 158 25.31 9.04 9.35
C ALA A 158 26.86 9.10 9.28
N LEU A 159 27.45 8.60 8.20
CA LEU A 159 28.89 8.69 7.96
C LEU A 159 29.33 10.16 7.84
N LYS A 160 28.61 10.96 7.05
CA LYS A 160 28.91 12.38 6.86
C LYS A 160 28.89 13.13 8.20
N ASP A 161 27.86 12.93 9.01
CA ASP A 161 27.74 13.57 10.32
C ASP A 161 28.92 13.21 11.23
N LYS A 162 29.36 11.95 11.21
CA LYS A 162 30.52 11.48 11.99
C LYS A 162 31.84 12.05 11.47
N VAL A 163 32.02 12.13 10.16
CA VAL A 163 33.23 12.72 9.55
C VAL A 163 33.33 14.21 9.89
N GLU A 164 32.23 14.96 9.77
CA GLU A 164 32.19 16.37 10.13
C GLU A 164 32.43 16.59 11.63
N GLY A 165 31.82 15.77 12.49
CA GLY A 165 32.07 15.82 13.93
C GLY A 165 33.53 15.53 14.29
N ASN A 166 34.13 14.50 13.67
CA ASN A 166 35.54 14.17 13.89
C ASN A 166 36.48 15.27 13.38
N ALA A 167 36.17 15.93 12.26
CA ALA A 167 36.96 17.04 11.75
C ALA A 167 37.01 18.19 12.76
N ARG A 168 35.85 18.58 13.32
CA ARG A 168 35.76 19.61 14.36
C ARG A 168 36.55 19.23 15.61
N LEU A 169 36.40 18.00 16.09
CA LEU A 169 37.15 17.50 17.25
C LEU A 169 38.66 17.48 16.98
N ALA A 170 39.08 17.15 15.75
CA ALA A 170 40.50 17.17 15.37
C ALA A 170 41.07 18.60 15.38
N GLU A 171 40.29 19.59 14.93
CA GLU A 171 40.65 21.01 15.02
C GLU A 171 40.78 21.47 16.48
N GLU A 172 39.84 21.09 17.34
CA GLU A 172 39.89 21.38 18.79
C GLU A 172 41.12 20.75 19.45
N VAL A 173 41.43 19.49 19.14
CA VAL A 173 42.63 18.82 19.66
C VAL A 173 43.90 19.49 19.14
N ALA A 174 43.94 19.90 17.87
CA ALA A 174 45.10 20.59 17.31
C ALA A 174 45.34 21.95 17.98
N THR A 175 44.28 22.73 18.21
CA THR A 175 44.39 24.01 18.95
C THR A 175 44.78 23.79 20.41
N GLY A 176 44.24 22.75 21.07
CA GLY A 176 44.63 22.35 22.42
C GLY A 176 46.11 21.96 22.51
N ARG A 177 46.63 21.19 21.56
CA ARG A 177 48.05 20.81 21.48
C ARG A 177 48.97 22.01 21.33
N LYS A 178 48.59 23.01 20.51
CA LYS A 178 49.35 24.26 20.36
C LYS A 178 49.47 25.00 21.69
N LYS A 179 48.34 25.21 22.39
CA LYS A 179 48.33 25.86 23.71
C LYS A 179 49.21 25.14 24.73
N ILE A 180 49.22 23.80 24.72
CA ILE A 180 50.08 23.02 25.61
C ILE A 180 51.56 23.24 25.26
N ALA A 181 51.91 23.27 23.99
CA ALA A 181 53.28 23.54 23.55
C ALA A 181 53.74 24.96 23.97
N ASP A 182 52.88 25.97 23.80
CA ASP A 182 53.17 27.35 24.21
C ASP A 182 53.42 27.44 25.73
N LEU A 183 52.54 26.81 26.54
CA LEU A 183 52.70 26.75 27.99
C LEU A 183 53.97 25.99 28.41
N GLN A 184 54.34 24.92 27.70
CA GLN A 184 55.59 24.20 27.97
C GLN A 184 56.81 25.08 27.73
N GLU A 185 56.79 25.90 26.68
CA GLU A 185 57.86 26.85 26.39
C GLU A 185 57.98 27.93 27.48
N GLU A 186 56.86 28.47 27.96
CA GLU A 186 56.84 29.42 29.07
C GLU A 186 57.39 28.82 30.37
N ILE A 187 56.97 27.60 30.72
CA ILE A 187 57.46 26.88 31.90
C ILE A 187 58.97 26.64 31.78
N GLN A 188 59.44 26.26 30.60
CA GLN A 188 60.87 26.01 30.36
C GLN A 188 61.70 27.30 30.49
N LYS A 189 61.24 28.41 29.91
CA LYS A 189 61.88 29.74 30.08
C LYS A 189 61.91 30.17 31.54
N SER A 190 60.80 29.99 32.26
CA SER A 190 60.74 30.31 33.69
C SER A 190 61.75 29.46 34.47
N LYS A 191 61.79 28.14 34.22
CA LYS A 191 62.75 27.23 34.84
C LYS A 191 64.20 27.64 34.57
N GLU A 192 64.55 27.99 33.35
CA GLU A 192 65.89 28.47 32.99
C GLU A 192 66.25 29.77 33.73
N ALA A 193 65.31 30.72 33.81
CA ALA A 193 65.50 31.95 34.57
C ALA A 193 65.74 31.67 36.07
N TRP A 194 64.96 30.77 36.68
CA TRP A 194 65.17 30.35 38.07
C TRP A 194 66.51 29.65 38.28
N GLN A 195 66.96 28.83 37.32
CA GLN A 195 68.27 28.17 37.37
C GLN A 195 69.43 29.16 37.28
N ALA A 196 69.30 30.21 36.47
CA ALA A 196 70.28 31.29 36.38
C ALA A 196 70.37 32.06 37.70
N VAL A 197 69.24 32.50 38.26
CA VAL A 197 69.20 33.16 39.58
C VAL A 197 69.81 32.28 40.67
N ALA A 198 69.52 30.98 40.67
CA ALA A 198 70.12 30.04 41.62
C ALA A 198 71.63 29.86 41.40
N ALA A 199 72.12 29.96 40.16
CA ALA A 199 73.56 29.90 39.86
C ALA A 199 74.29 31.16 40.34
N ASP A 200 73.73 32.34 40.07
CA ASP A 200 74.26 33.61 40.56
C ASP A 200 74.30 33.64 42.09
N GLY A 201 73.24 33.17 42.74
CA GLY A 201 73.19 33.00 44.20
C GLY A 201 74.26 32.04 44.74
N ARG A 202 74.59 30.96 44.02
CA ARG A 202 75.71 30.09 44.42
C ARG A 202 77.07 30.77 44.24
N GLN A 203 77.21 31.61 43.23
CA GLN A 203 78.45 32.37 43.00
C GLN A 203 78.65 33.45 44.06
N THR A 204 77.60 34.16 44.45
CA THR A 204 77.68 35.16 45.52
C THR A 204 78.00 34.53 46.87
N VAL A 205 77.39 33.40 47.21
CA VAL A 205 77.72 32.66 48.44
C VAL A 205 79.18 32.20 48.45
N ARG A 206 79.69 31.67 47.33
CA ARG A 206 81.12 31.31 47.21
C ARG A 206 82.04 32.52 47.37
N ALA A 207 81.69 33.66 46.79
CA ALA A 207 82.47 34.88 46.93
C ALA A 207 82.48 35.43 48.37
N LEU A 208 81.43 35.15 49.15
CA LEU A 208 81.36 35.50 50.58
C LEU A 208 82.15 34.52 51.45
N ASP A 209 82.21 33.23 51.12
CA ASP A 209 83.02 32.23 51.82
C ASP A 209 84.54 32.38 51.56
N GLU A 210 84.95 33.06 50.49
CA GLU A 210 86.35 33.33 50.13
C GLU A 210 86.92 34.64 50.73
N LEU A 211 86.13 35.39 51.50
CA LEU A 211 86.59 36.57 52.23
C LEU A 211 87.17 36.18 53.61
N PRO A 212 88.43 36.55 53.94
CA PRO A 212 89.10 36.18 55.20
C PRO A 212 88.59 36.92 56.44
#